data_AF-A0A653DXR0-F1
#
_entry.id   AF-A0A653DXR0-F1
#
_cell.length_a   1.000
_cell.length_b   1.000
_cell.length_c   1.000
_cell.angle_alpha   90.00
_cell.angle_beta   90.00
_cell.angle_gamma   90.00
#
_symmetry.space_group_name_H-M   'P 1'
#
loop_
_entity.id
_entity.type
_entity.pdbx_description
1 polymer ?
#
loop_
_entity_poly.entity_id
_entity_poly.type
_entity_poly.pdbx_seq_one_letter_code
_entity_poly.pdbx_strand_id
1 'polypeptide(L)' 'MSIKDKMQAQCGLINGEPLQDGKIHRFHAYGDRPGHDSGFYLYFPDGAACWFSKHLHSAGFCHGSDPRNGRG' A
#
# COMPACT_ATOMS: atom_id res chain seq x y z
N MET A 1 -4.44 5.52 11.84
CA MET A 1 -4.50 4.30 11.02
C MET A 1 -3.36 4.41 10.01
N SER A 2 -2.44 3.45 10.03
CA SER A 2 -1.25 3.45 9.19
C SER A 2 -1.61 3.24 7.71
N ILE A 3 -0.67 3.52 6.79
CA ILE A 3 -0.85 3.19 5.37
C ILE A 3 -1.04 1.68 5.18
N LYS A 4 -0.31 0.87 5.94
CA LYS A 4 -0.45 -0.59 5.94
C LYS A 4 -1.86 -1.03 6.30
N ASP A 5 -2.45 -0.47 7.36
CA ASP A 5 -3.82 -0.79 7.78
C ASP A 5 -4.84 -0.48 6.66
N LYS A 6 -4.68 0.66 5.98
CA LYS A 6 -5.56 1.08 4.88
C LYS A 6 -5.42 0.17 3.67
N MET A 7 -4.19 -0.18 3.31
CA MET A 7 -3.91 -1.14 2.24
C MET A 7 -4.50 -2.51 2.57
N GLN A 8 -4.31 -2.98 3.82
CA GLN A 8 -4.82 -4.28 4.24
C GLN A 8 -6.34 -4.38 4.21
N ALA A 9 -7.03 -3.29 4.57
CA ALA A 9 -8.48 -3.22 4.52
C ALA A 9 -9.05 -3.40 3.10
N GLN A 10 -8.29 -3.03 2.06
CA GLN A 10 -8.75 -3.08 0.67
C GLN A 10 -8.14 -4.22 -0.15
N CYS A 11 -6.91 -4.63 0.16
CA CYS A 11 -6.13 -5.58 -0.66
C CYS A 11 -5.88 -6.92 0.03
N GLY A 12 -6.27 -7.09 1.28
CA GLY A 12 -5.96 -8.25 2.10
C GLY A 12 -4.58 -8.15 2.76
N LEU A 13 -4.05 -9.27 3.26
CA LEU A 13 -2.79 -9.27 3.99
C LEU A 13 -1.63 -8.75 3.13
N ILE A 14 -0.93 -7.74 3.64
CA ILE A 14 0.27 -7.17 3.02
C ILE A 14 1.48 -7.71 3.80
N ASN A 15 2.43 -8.29 3.09
CA ASN A 15 3.69 -8.75 3.67
C ASN A 15 4.65 -7.57 3.86
N GLY A 16 5.16 -7.39 5.08
CA GLY A 16 6.12 -6.33 5.41
C GLY A 16 5.50 -4.95 5.66
N GLU A 17 6.37 -3.97 5.92
CA GLU A 17 5.99 -2.56 6.08
C GLU A 17 6.15 -1.81 4.75
N PRO A 18 5.16 -0.98 4.34
CA PRO A 18 5.28 -0.15 3.14
C PRO A 18 6.47 0.81 3.21
N LEU A 19 7.31 0.81 2.17
CA LEU A 19 8.48 1.68 2.11
C LEU A 19 8.11 3.05 1.55
N GLN A 20 8.46 4.10 2.30
CA GLN A 20 8.16 5.49 1.96
C GLN A 20 9.26 6.10 1.07
N ASP A 21 9.56 5.47 -0.06
CA ASP A 21 10.69 5.84 -0.93
C ASP A 21 10.29 6.40 -2.30
N GLY A 22 8.98 6.54 -2.56
CA GLY A 22 8.44 7.04 -3.82
C GLY A 22 8.66 6.08 -5.00
N LYS A 23 8.91 4.78 -4.75
CA LYS A 23 9.06 3.76 -5.79
C LYS A 23 7.87 2.82 -5.83
N ILE A 24 7.72 2.15 -6.97
CA ILE A 24 6.72 1.09 -7.14
C ILE A 24 7.22 -0.16 -6.44
N HIS A 25 6.44 -0.67 -5.49
CA HIS A 25 6.67 -1.94 -4.83
C HIS A 25 5.53 -2.90 -5.14
N ARG A 26 5.88 -4.17 -5.34
CA ARG A 26 4.93 -5.25 -5.61
C ARG A 26 4.61 -6.00 -4.32
N PHE A 27 3.41 -6.55 -4.22
CA PHE A 27 3.01 -7.38 -3.09
C PHE A 27 2.01 -8.46 -3.52
N HIS A 28 1.95 -9.52 -2.72
CA HIS A 28 0.98 -10.60 -2.88
C HIS A 28 -0.41 -10.13 -2.45
N ALA A 29 -1.31 -9.97 -3.41
CA ALA A 29 -2.66 -9.49 -3.17
C ALA A 29 -3.63 -10.63 -2.83
N TYR A 30 -4.77 -10.28 -2.25
CA TYR A 30 -5.86 -11.23 -2.03
C TYR A 30 -6.25 -11.96 -3.34
N GLY A 31 -6.20 -13.29 -3.31
CA GLY A 31 -6.53 -14.14 -4.46
C GLY A 31 -5.37 -14.39 -5.43
N ASP A 32 -4.17 -13.90 -5.13
CA ASP A 32 -2.98 -14.26 -5.90
C ASP A 32 -2.63 -15.74 -5.74
N ARG A 33 -2.10 -16.32 -6.81
CA ARG A 33 -1.52 -17.66 -6.78
C ARG A 33 -0.16 -17.62 -6.07
N PRO A 34 0.30 -18.71 -5.45
CA PRO A 34 1.66 -18.78 -4.92
C PRO A 34 2.71 -18.34 -5.96
N GLY A 35 3.61 -17.44 -5.56
CA GLY A 35 4.66 -16.90 -6.43
C GLY A 35 4.22 -15.77 -7.38
N HIS A 36 2.97 -15.31 -7.30
CA HIS A 36 2.50 -14.14 -8.04
C HIS A 36 2.26 -12.96 -7.09
N ASP A 37 2.76 -11.80 -7.49
CA ASP A 37 2.50 -10.52 -6.83
C ASP A 37 1.80 -9.61 -7.83
N SER A 38 0.47 -9.61 -7.84
CA SER A 38 -0.32 -8.78 -8.76
C SER A 38 -0.56 -7.36 -8.21
N GLY A 39 -0.49 -7.20 -6.89
CA GLY A 39 -0.62 -5.92 -6.20
C GLY A 39 0.59 -5.01 -6.42
N PHE A 40 0.35 -3.70 -6.43
CA PHE A 40 1.41 -2.70 -6.36
C PHE A 40 0.99 -1.49 -5.53
N TYR A 41 1.98 -0.81 -4.96
CA TYR A 41 1.79 0.46 -4.28
C TYR A 41 2.92 1.43 -4.60
N LEU A 42 2.64 2.72 -4.38
CA LEU A 42 3.56 3.83 -4.40
C LEU A 42 3.34 4.61 -3.10
N TYR A 43 4.40 4.83 -2.33
CA TYR A 43 4.34 5.59 -1.07
C TYR A 43 5.44 6.64 -1.04
N PHE A 44 5.06 7.91 -1.15
CA PHE A 44 5.96 9.03 -1.29
C PHE A 44 6.48 9.55 0.07
N PRO A 45 7.71 10.10 0.12
CA PRO A 45 8.28 10.75 1.32
C PRO A 45 7.41 11.84 1.97
N ASP A 46 6.48 12.43 1.23
CA ASP A 46 5.52 13.44 1.72
C ASP A 46 4.25 12.84 2.38
N GLY A 47 4.13 11.52 2.38
CA GLY A 47 3.01 10.79 2.98
C GLY A 47 1.88 10.45 2.01
N ALA A 48 1.95 10.91 0.75
CA ALA A 48 0.99 10.52 -0.28
C ALA A 48 1.18 9.06 -0.67
N ALA A 49 0.09 8.34 -0.91
CA ALA A 49 0.16 6.94 -1.32
C ALA A 49 -0.96 6.57 -2.30
N CYS A 50 -0.68 5.65 -3.20
CA CYS A 50 -1.69 4.96 -3.98
C CYS A 50 -1.37 3.47 -4.06
N TRP A 51 -2.41 2.64 -4.18
CA TRP A 51 -2.26 1.20 -4.30
C TRP A 51 -3.38 0.60 -5.13
N PHE A 52 -3.08 -0.55 -5.71
CA PHE A 52 -4.00 -1.31 -6.54
C PHE A 52 -3.70 -2.80 -6.45
N SER A 53 -4.73 -3.63 -6.56
CA SER A 53 -4.63 -5.07 -6.74
C SER A 53 -5.66 -5.58 -7.74
N LYS A 54 -5.47 -6.82 -8.22
CA LYS A 54 -6.36 -7.44 -9.21
C LYS A 54 -7.78 -7.71 -8.68
N HIS A 55 -7.97 -7.74 -7.36
CA HIS A 55 -9.27 -8.03 -6.78
C HIS A 55 -10.23 -6.84 -6.91
N LEU A 56 -11.53 -7.12 -7.09
CA LEU A 56 -12.54 -6.06 -7.22
C LEU A 56 -12.53 -5.17 -5.97
N HIS A 57 -12.57 -3.86 -6.16
CA HIS A 57 -12.53 -2.84 -5.09
C HIS A 57 -11.20 -2.75 -4.31
N SER A 58 -10.13 -3.37 -4.79
CA SER A 58 -8.80 -3.31 -4.17
C SER A 58 -7.94 -2.17 -4.70
N ALA A 59 -8.45 -0.94 -4.62
CA ALA A 59 -7.72 0.26 -5.02
C ALA A 59 -7.97 1.41 -4.05
N GLY A 60 -6.95 2.22 -3.79
CA GLY A 60 -7.06 3.37 -2.90
C GLY A 60 -6.01 4.42 -3.14
N PHE A 61 -6.32 5.63 -2.72
CA PHE A 61 -5.42 6.77 -2.71
C PHE A 61 -5.51 7.49 -1.36
N CYS A 62 -4.37 7.97 -0.88
CA CYS A 62 -4.24 8.83 0.28
C CYS A 62 -3.50 10.10 -0.16
N HIS A 63 -4.09 11.25 0.12
CA HIS A 63 -3.41 12.53 -0.07
C HIS A 63 -2.44 12.77 1.10
N GLY A 64 -1.21 13.16 0.80
CA GLY A 64 -0.17 13.44 1.80
C GLY A 64 -0.56 14.63 2.67
N SER A 65 -0.89 14.36 3.92
CA SER A 65 -0.91 15.28 5.07
C SER A 65 -1.47 14.57 6.30
N ASP A 66 -0.74 13.58 6.84
CA ASP A 66 -0.92 13.22 8.26
C ASP A 66 0.19 13.92 9.07
N PRO A 67 -0.10 15.01 9.81
CA PRO A 67 0.89 15.73 10.62
C PRO A 67 1.53 14.90 11.74
N ARG A 68 1.15 13.61 11.90
CA ARG A 68 1.67 12.71 12.93
C ARG A 68 2.89 11.87 12.53
N ASN A 69 3.30 11.87 11.26
CA ASN A 69 4.47 11.09 10.80
C ASN A 69 5.79 11.88 10.73
N GLY A 70 5.79 13.17 11.12
CA GLY A 70 6.99 14.03 11.14
C GLY A 70 7.85 13.96 12.41
N ARG A 71 7.92 12.82 13.10
CA ARG A 71 8.85 12.64 14.24
C ARG A 71 9.66 11.37 14.07
N GLY A 72 10.87 11.55 13.55
CA GLY A 72 11.98 10.60 13.52
C GLY A 72 13.23 11.37 13.18
#